data_AF-A0A924ZIN0-F1
#
_entry.id   AF-A0A924ZIN0-F1
#
_cell.length_a   1.000
_cell.length_b   1.000
_cell.length_c   1.000
_cell.angle_alpha   90.00
_cell.angle_beta   90.00
_cell.angle_gamma   90.00
#
_symmetry.space_group_name_H-M   'P 1'
#
loop_
_entity.id
_entity.type
_entity.pdbx_description
1 polymer ?
#
loop_
_entity_poly.entity_id
_entity_poly.type
_entity_poly.pdbx_seq_one_letter_code
_entity_poly.pdbx_strand_id
1 'polypeptide(L)'
;MDTGTPKRIFKQVGTRPNRPDGVDKVKGRALYGADLSAPGQLTARILRSPHAHAEIVSIDTSAAEALQGVKAVVTGKDLVAQSNDFMRDIQENILAVSKVLYDGHAVAAVAAIDADTARAALKLIKVVYKQLPHVTDVDAAMAPDAPIVQPGRSLETVPAGMSANVTNQCEFGHGNLDAGFAKADLIITRSFTTAATHQGYIEPHACLASMNSDGKADLWCCTQGHYNVRAVCAAVVGMEASQLRVTASEIGGGFGGKTAIFIEPVALALSRKSGRPVKLVMTRDEVFKATGPTVATSIDVKIGMTKAGRITAAESTLRYTGGAFPCGTVEMGASSAFAAYDLDAVRTIGWNVLTNRPKEAAFRAPGAPQAIYAVESVIDELCQQLNLDPLDVRLKNAARKGTLSSYGPTFDDIGLVATREAAKKHPHYHAPLGKNQGRGLSAGFWFNFGGNCSVSMTINTDGTVSLQEGNPDIGGSRASISLMAAEELG
;
A
#
# COMPACT_ATOMS: atom_id res chain seq x y z
N MET A 1 -23.06 -10.44 22.65
CA MET A 1 -23.48 -10.62 24.05
C MET A 1 -23.66 -9.26 24.66
N ASP A 2 -24.73 -9.08 25.44
CA ASP A 2 -25.00 -7.89 26.24
C ASP A 2 -24.04 -7.93 27.45
N THR A 3 -23.06 -7.04 27.52
CA THR A 3 -21.96 -7.08 28.50
C THR A 3 -22.38 -6.66 29.91
N GLY A 4 -23.69 -6.64 30.22
CA GLY A 4 -24.21 -6.19 31.50
C GLY A 4 -23.93 -4.71 31.81
N THR A 5 -23.28 -3.99 30.89
CA THR A 5 -23.14 -2.54 30.91
C THR A 5 -24.43 -1.99 30.31
N PRO A 6 -25.17 -1.10 31.00
CA PRO A 6 -26.35 -0.47 30.38
C PRO A 6 -25.92 0.13 29.05
N LYS A 7 -26.57 -0.29 27.95
CA LYS A 7 -26.28 0.23 26.62
C LYS A 7 -26.43 1.75 26.67
N ARG A 8 -25.30 2.46 26.64
CA ARG A 8 -25.29 3.91 26.48
C ARG A 8 -26.00 4.20 25.16
N ILE A 9 -27.15 4.88 25.24
CA ILE A 9 -27.85 5.36 24.07
C ILE A 9 -27.11 6.62 23.64
N PHE A 10 -26.30 6.49 22.59
CA PHE A 10 -25.56 7.61 22.03
C PHE A 10 -26.51 8.56 21.29
N LYS A 11 -26.32 9.87 21.49
CA LYS A 11 -27.10 10.91 20.81
C LYS A 11 -26.47 11.33 19.49
N GLN A 12 -25.14 11.42 19.47
CA GLN A 12 -24.32 11.86 18.36
C GLN A 12 -23.65 10.67 17.66
N VAL A 13 -23.01 9.77 18.41
CA VAL A 13 -22.30 8.62 17.82
C VAL A 13 -23.31 7.67 17.16
N GLY A 14 -23.04 7.29 15.90
CA GLY A 14 -23.93 6.45 15.08
C GLY A 14 -24.92 7.22 14.21
N THR A 15 -24.96 8.56 14.31
CA THR A 15 -25.77 9.41 13.41
C THR A 15 -25.06 9.69 12.07
N ARG A 16 -25.70 10.46 11.18
CA ARG A 16 -25.20 10.78 9.82
C ARG A 16 -25.08 12.30 9.62
N PRO A 17 -24.21 13.01 10.38
CA PRO A 17 -24.06 14.45 10.23
C PRO A 17 -23.41 14.82 8.89
N ASN A 18 -23.58 16.08 8.49
CA ASN A 18 -22.76 16.65 7.44
C ASN A 18 -21.29 16.63 7.86
N ARG A 19 -20.41 16.28 6.93
CA ARG A 19 -18.97 16.27 7.22
C ARG A 19 -18.44 17.70 7.42
N PRO A 20 -17.57 17.95 8.42
CA PRO A 20 -17.02 19.29 8.68
C PRO A 20 -16.30 19.90 7.48
N ASP A 21 -15.67 19.07 6.64
CA ASP A 21 -14.91 19.46 5.45
C ASP A 21 -15.74 19.44 4.16
N GLY A 22 -17.04 19.12 4.23
CA GLY A 22 -17.88 18.89 3.07
C GLY A 22 -18.11 20.15 2.23
N VAL A 23 -18.35 21.30 2.88
CA VAL A 23 -18.66 22.57 2.20
C VAL A 23 -17.47 23.05 1.35
N ASP A 24 -16.26 22.97 1.89
CA ASP A 24 -15.07 23.43 1.17
C ASP A 24 -14.75 22.54 -0.02
N LYS A 25 -15.00 21.23 0.09
CA LYS A 25 -14.84 20.28 -1.01
C LYS A 25 -15.82 20.55 -2.15
N VAL A 26 -17.11 20.73 -1.86
CA VAL A 26 -18.13 20.94 -2.92
C VAL A 26 -18.08 22.33 -3.54
N LYS A 27 -17.48 23.32 -2.86
CA LYS A 27 -17.30 24.68 -3.38
C LYS A 27 -15.93 24.92 -4.02
N GLY A 28 -15.05 23.93 -4.07
CA GLY A 28 -13.69 24.08 -4.60
C GLY A 28 -12.78 24.99 -3.77
N ARG A 29 -13.04 25.10 -2.46
CA ARG A 29 -12.21 25.86 -1.50
C ARG A 29 -11.17 24.99 -0.80
N ALA A 30 -11.41 23.69 -0.75
CA ALA A 30 -10.46 22.71 -0.23
C ALA A 30 -9.16 22.76 -1.05
N LEU A 31 -8.01 22.88 -0.37
CA LEU A 31 -6.70 22.96 -1.01
C LEU A 31 -6.02 21.59 -1.02
N TYR A 32 -5.86 21.05 -2.23
CA TYR A 32 -5.14 19.81 -2.49
C TYR A 32 -3.64 20.07 -2.70
N GLY A 33 -2.83 19.01 -2.76
CA GLY A 33 -1.36 19.15 -2.82
C GLY A 33 -0.89 19.98 -4.02
N ALA A 34 -1.61 19.89 -5.14
CA ALA A 34 -1.33 20.63 -6.36
C ALA A 34 -1.83 22.09 -6.33
N ASP A 35 -2.67 22.50 -5.39
CA ASP A 35 -3.22 23.86 -5.32
C ASP A 35 -2.30 24.81 -4.54
N LEU A 36 -1.43 24.26 -3.71
CA LEU A 36 -0.49 25.02 -2.90
C LEU A 36 0.53 25.76 -3.78
N SER A 37 0.88 26.97 -3.36
CA SER A 37 1.88 27.79 -4.04
C SER A 37 2.66 28.66 -3.07
N ALA A 38 3.87 29.05 -3.46
CA ALA A 38 4.70 29.99 -2.74
C ALA A 38 5.27 31.07 -3.68
N PRO A 39 5.43 32.32 -3.22
CA PRO A 39 6.10 33.36 -3.99
C PRO A 39 7.48 32.93 -4.46
N GLY A 40 7.77 33.14 -5.74
CA GLY A 40 9.06 32.78 -6.32
C GLY A 40 9.34 31.27 -6.35
N GLN A 41 8.34 30.41 -6.21
CA GLN A 41 8.54 28.96 -6.35
C GLN A 41 9.10 28.59 -7.73
N LEU A 42 9.83 27.49 -7.78
CA LEU A 42 10.29 26.84 -8.99
C LEU A 42 9.38 25.66 -9.35
N THR A 43 9.35 25.31 -10.63
CA THR A 43 8.68 24.12 -11.13
C THR A 43 9.70 23.01 -11.30
N ALA A 44 9.46 21.87 -10.64
CA ALA A 44 10.31 20.69 -10.75
C ALA A 44 9.76 19.61 -11.69
N ARG A 45 10.68 18.89 -12.34
CA ARG A 45 10.39 17.68 -13.14
C ARG A 45 11.48 16.64 -12.93
N ILE A 46 11.12 15.36 -13.07
CA ILE A 46 12.00 14.22 -12.87
C ILE A 46 12.34 13.58 -14.22
N LEU A 47 13.62 13.35 -14.49
CA LEU A 47 14.10 12.47 -15.54
C LEU A 47 13.91 11.02 -15.09
N ARG A 48 13.21 10.24 -15.90
CA ARG A 48 12.91 8.84 -15.62
C ARG A 48 13.60 7.93 -16.61
N SER A 49 14.01 6.76 -16.15
CA SER A 49 14.62 5.74 -16.99
C SER A 49 13.63 5.20 -18.01
N PRO A 50 14.05 4.98 -19.26
CA PRO A 50 13.27 4.25 -20.27
C PRO A 50 13.56 2.73 -20.25
N HIS A 51 14.33 2.23 -19.28
CA HIS A 51 14.82 0.86 -19.25
C HIS A 51 14.26 0.07 -18.07
N ALA A 52 13.81 -1.17 -18.31
CA ALA A 52 13.37 -2.08 -17.26
C ALA A 52 14.53 -2.52 -16.34
N HIS A 53 15.76 -2.57 -16.85
CA HIS A 53 16.94 -2.87 -16.05
C HIS A 53 18.21 -2.35 -16.74
N ALA A 54 18.99 -1.52 -16.08
CA ALA A 54 20.29 -1.09 -16.59
C ALA A 54 21.23 -0.57 -15.48
N GLU A 55 22.54 -0.70 -15.70
CA GLU A 55 23.57 0.02 -14.96
C GLU A 55 23.65 1.47 -15.45
N ILE A 56 23.74 2.41 -14.52
CA ILE A 56 24.04 3.81 -14.79
C ILE A 56 25.56 3.94 -14.85
N VAL A 57 26.11 4.08 -16.06
CA VAL A 57 27.56 4.25 -16.27
C VAL A 57 27.97 5.68 -15.94
N SER A 58 27.19 6.67 -16.39
CA SER A 58 27.41 8.07 -16.08
C SER A 58 26.13 8.91 -16.24
N ILE A 59 26.08 10.02 -15.52
CA ILE A 59 25.07 11.07 -15.65
C ILE A 59 25.82 12.40 -15.84
N ASP A 60 25.56 13.10 -16.93
CA ASP A 60 26.05 14.45 -17.20
C ASP A 60 24.88 15.43 -17.19
N THR A 61 24.91 16.34 -16.21
CA THR A 61 23.91 17.40 -15.99
C THR A 61 24.37 18.76 -16.49
N SER A 62 25.61 18.90 -16.99
CA SER A 62 26.25 20.20 -17.22
C SER A 62 25.46 21.10 -18.18
N ALA A 63 24.95 20.54 -19.27
CA ALA A 63 24.13 21.27 -20.24
C ALA A 63 22.77 21.71 -19.67
N ALA A 64 22.17 20.90 -18.79
CA ALA A 64 20.92 21.25 -18.12
C ALA A 64 21.15 22.34 -17.06
N GLU A 65 22.25 22.27 -16.31
CA GLU A 65 22.63 23.28 -15.31
C GLU A 65 22.97 24.64 -15.96
N ALA A 66 23.53 24.63 -17.17
CA ALA A 66 23.85 25.84 -17.92
C ALA A 66 22.62 26.49 -18.62
N LEU A 67 21.48 25.78 -18.70
CA LEU A 67 20.29 26.30 -19.38
C LEU A 67 19.69 27.48 -18.60
N GLN A 68 19.50 28.61 -19.29
CA GLN A 68 18.88 29.79 -18.68
C GLN A 68 17.49 29.45 -18.11
N GLY A 69 17.29 29.82 -16.83
CA GLY A 69 16.05 29.56 -16.10
C GLY A 69 16.07 28.30 -15.25
N VAL A 70 17.03 27.39 -15.44
CA VAL A 70 17.30 26.30 -14.49
C VAL A 70 18.00 26.88 -13.25
N LYS A 71 17.62 26.38 -12.07
CA LYS A 71 18.14 26.87 -10.77
C LYS A 71 18.73 25.76 -9.91
N ALA A 72 18.34 24.52 -10.14
CA ALA A 72 18.98 23.37 -9.52
C ALA A 72 18.74 22.12 -10.38
N VAL A 73 19.73 21.23 -10.36
CA VAL A 73 19.62 19.86 -10.84
C VAL A 73 20.11 18.95 -9.72
N VAL A 74 19.41 17.85 -9.44
CA VAL A 74 19.81 16.85 -8.44
C VAL A 74 19.80 15.45 -9.04
N THR A 75 20.64 14.59 -8.50
CA THR A 75 20.78 13.16 -8.83
C THR A 75 20.75 12.35 -7.52
N GLY A 76 20.86 11.02 -7.61
CA GLY A 76 20.99 10.18 -6.41
C GLY A 76 22.17 10.54 -5.50
N LYS A 77 23.20 11.24 -6.03
CA LYS A 77 24.36 11.72 -5.27
C LYS A 77 24.06 12.91 -4.34
N ASP A 78 22.94 13.61 -4.57
CA ASP A 78 22.52 14.74 -3.74
C ASP A 78 21.66 14.30 -2.53
N LEU A 79 21.38 12.99 -2.41
CA LEU A 79 20.71 12.37 -1.27
C LEU A 79 21.73 11.71 -0.32
N VAL A 80 21.41 11.61 0.97
CA VAL A 80 22.30 10.98 1.95
C VAL A 80 22.26 9.47 1.80
N ALA A 81 23.45 8.87 1.65
CA ALA A 81 23.64 7.44 1.62
C ALA A 81 23.18 6.77 2.93
N GLN A 82 22.35 5.74 2.81
CA GLN A 82 21.78 5.05 3.95
C GLN A 82 22.51 3.74 4.27
N SER A 83 22.83 3.53 5.54
CA SER A 83 23.53 2.33 6.02
C SER A 83 22.61 1.12 6.16
N ASN A 84 21.37 1.33 6.61
CA ASN A 84 20.38 0.26 6.73
C ASN A 84 19.69 0.01 5.38
N ASP A 85 19.40 -1.25 5.09
CA ASP A 85 18.87 -1.69 3.80
C ASP A 85 17.48 -1.10 3.49
N PHE A 86 16.61 -0.98 4.49
CA PHE A 86 15.27 -0.43 4.30
C PHE A 86 15.30 1.02 3.81
N MET A 87 16.09 1.87 4.47
CA MET A 87 16.25 3.27 4.08
C MET A 87 17.04 3.40 2.78
N ARG A 88 18.00 2.51 2.51
CA ARG A 88 18.70 2.47 1.22
C ARG A 88 17.75 2.16 0.07
N ASP A 89 16.87 1.18 0.24
CA ASP A 89 15.83 0.84 -0.75
C ASP A 89 14.90 2.02 -1.01
N ILE A 90 14.54 2.78 0.02
CA ILE A 90 13.73 4.01 -0.14
C ILE A 90 14.53 5.07 -0.92
N GLN A 91 15.76 5.36 -0.50
CA GLN A 91 16.63 6.35 -1.11
C GLN A 91 16.86 6.04 -2.60
N GLU A 92 17.24 4.80 -2.92
CA GLU A 92 17.50 4.37 -4.29
C GLU A 92 16.25 4.35 -5.16
N ASN A 93 15.06 4.08 -4.57
CA ASN A 93 13.79 4.19 -5.30
C ASN A 93 13.37 5.65 -5.57
N ILE A 94 13.80 6.60 -4.74
CA ILE A 94 13.52 8.04 -4.92
C ILE A 94 14.34 8.62 -6.07
N LEU A 95 15.64 8.35 -6.09
CA LEU A 95 16.55 8.67 -7.20
C LEU A 95 17.62 7.58 -7.30
N ALA A 96 17.65 6.91 -8.45
CA ALA A 96 18.61 5.87 -8.76
C ALA A 96 20.05 6.37 -8.62
N VAL A 97 20.90 5.54 -8.00
CA VAL A 97 22.32 5.85 -7.81
C VAL A 97 23.19 5.06 -8.80
N SER A 98 23.09 3.73 -8.78
CA SER A 98 23.95 2.82 -9.56
C SER A 98 23.20 2.08 -10.66
N LYS A 99 21.92 1.77 -10.45
CA LYS A 99 21.08 1.01 -11.38
C LYS A 99 19.68 1.58 -11.47
N VAL A 100 19.10 1.42 -12.65
CA VAL A 100 17.66 1.56 -12.87
C VAL A 100 17.05 0.17 -12.89
N LEU A 101 15.95 -0.03 -12.15
CA LEU A 101 15.40 -1.37 -11.88
C LEU A 101 14.01 -1.58 -12.50
N TYR A 102 13.44 -0.54 -13.12
CA TYR A 102 12.16 -0.60 -13.84
C TYR A 102 12.02 0.62 -14.78
N ASP A 103 11.20 0.48 -15.82
CA ASP A 103 10.82 1.60 -16.69
C ASP A 103 10.01 2.64 -15.89
N GLY A 104 10.47 3.88 -15.88
CA GLY A 104 9.93 4.95 -15.03
C GLY A 104 10.74 5.24 -13.77
N HIS A 105 11.78 4.45 -13.44
CA HIS A 105 12.62 4.68 -12.26
C HIS A 105 13.28 6.06 -12.34
N ALA A 106 13.18 6.86 -11.27
CA ALA A 106 13.68 8.22 -11.24
C ALA A 106 15.23 8.26 -11.24
N VAL A 107 15.84 9.15 -12.02
CA VAL A 107 17.30 9.18 -12.24
C VAL A 107 17.91 10.53 -11.85
N ALA A 108 17.25 11.61 -12.25
CA ALA A 108 17.65 12.98 -11.94
C ALA A 108 16.41 13.87 -11.86
N ALA A 109 16.53 15.06 -11.30
CA ALA A 109 15.45 16.04 -11.28
C ALA A 109 15.98 17.45 -11.48
N VAL A 110 15.15 18.30 -12.05
CA VAL A 110 15.46 19.71 -12.33
C VAL A 110 14.44 20.60 -11.66
N ALA A 111 14.86 21.78 -11.20
CA ALA A 111 13.99 22.87 -10.80
C ALA A 111 14.28 24.10 -11.66
N ALA A 112 13.26 24.61 -12.33
CA ALA A 112 13.36 25.76 -13.23
C ALA A 112 12.27 26.79 -12.95
N ILE A 113 12.38 27.98 -13.55
CA ILE A 113 11.41 29.07 -13.38
C ILE A 113 10.00 28.74 -13.88
N ASP A 114 9.86 27.78 -14.79
CA ASP A 114 8.59 27.33 -15.34
C ASP A 114 8.66 25.87 -15.83
N ALA A 115 7.50 25.33 -16.23
CA ALA A 115 7.37 23.94 -16.66
C ALA A 115 8.04 23.66 -18.03
N ASP A 116 8.08 24.64 -18.93
CA ASP A 116 8.68 24.47 -20.26
C ASP A 116 10.20 24.39 -20.18
N THR A 117 10.80 25.28 -19.41
CA THR A 117 12.24 25.29 -19.10
C THR A 117 12.63 24.01 -18.38
N ALA A 118 11.84 23.54 -17.41
CA ALA A 118 12.10 22.26 -16.74
C ALA A 118 12.07 21.09 -17.73
N ARG A 119 11.07 21.03 -18.63
CA ARG A 119 11.00 19.98 -19.67
C ARG A 119 12.17 20.05 -20.66
N ALA A 120 12.58 21.25 -21.05
CA ALA A 120 13.73 21.45 -21.93
C ALA A 120 15.03 20.98 -21.25
N ALA A 121 15.21 21.33 -19.97
CA ALA A 121 16.37 20.93 -19.18
C ALA A 121 16.51 19.40 -19.06
N LEU A 122 15.40 18.68 -18.86
CA LEU A 122 15.43 17.21 -18.81
C LEU A 122 16.03 16.57 -20.07
N LYS A 123 15.80 17.15 -21.25
CA LYS A 123 16.34 16.65 -22.53
C LYS A 123 17.85 16.88 -22.68
N LEU A 124 18.42 17.77 -21.88
CA LEU A 124 19.85 18.10 -21.90
C LEU A 124 20.67 17.23 -20.95
N ILE A 125 20.02 16.52 -20.01
CA ILE A 125 20.70 15.56 -19.14
C ILE A 125 21.03 14.32 -19.97
N LYS A 126 22.32 13.97 -20.03
CA LYS A 126 22.78 12.78 -20.74
C LYS A 126 23.06 11.67 -19.74
N VAL A 127 22.36 10.54 -19.89
CA VAL A 127 22.60 9.35 -19.08
C VAL A 127 23.09 8.23 -19.98
N VAL A 128 24.25 7.66 -19.63
CA VAL A 128 24.80 6.49 -20.33
C VAL A 128 24.40 5.25 -19.54
N TYR A 129 23.64 4.38 -20.20
CA TYR A 129 23.18 3.12 -19.63
C TYR A 129 23.90 1.92 -20.25
N LYS A 130 24.15 0.91 -19.44
CA LYS A 130 24.44 -0.45 -19.90
C LYS A 130 23.22 -1.32 -19.56
N GLN A 131 22.43 -1.66 -20.57
CA GLN A 131 21.21 -2.45 -20.39
C GLN A 131 21.54 -3.84 -19.83
N LEU A 132 20.67 -4.33 -18.96
CA LEU A 132 20.78 -5.65 -18.33
C LEU A 132 19.54 -6.50 -18.66
N PRO A 133 19.66 -7.84 -18.65
CA PRO A 133 18.49 -8.72 -18.70
C PRO A 133 17.52 -8.42 -17.55
N HIS A 134 16.22 -8.57 -17.79
CA HIS A 134 15.17 -8.25 -16.83
C HIS A 134 14.12 -9.35 -16.75
N VAL A 135 13.38 -9.41 -15.64
CA VAL A 135 12.29 -10.36 -15.43
C VAL A 135 11.11 -9.65 -14.77
N THR A 136 9.88 -9.89 -15.23
CA THR A 136 8.68 -9.23 -14.69
C THR A 136 7.58 -10.16 -14.23
N ASP A 137 7.67 -11.44 -14.57
CA ASP A 137 6.77 -12.48 -14.08
C ASP A 137 7.32 -13.09 -12.79
N VAL A 138 6.43 -13.38 -11.84
CA VAL A 138 6.82 -13.83 -10.50
C VAL A 138 7.39 -15.25 -10.51
N ASP A 139 6.80 -16.17 -11.26
CA ASP A 139 7.25 -17.56 -11.33
C ASP A 139 8.56 -17.64 -12.13
N ALA A 140 8.66 -16.88 -13.22
CA ALA A 140 9.90 -16.74 -13.98
C ALA A 140 11.05 -16.13 -13.14
N ALA A 141 10.76 -15.18 -12.24
CA ALA A 141 11.79 -14.59 -11.38
C ALA A 141 12.30 -15.57 -10.30
N MET A 142 11.50 -16.57 -9.93
CA MET A 142 11.89 -17.64 -9.01
C MET A 142 12.70 -18.76 -9.67
N ALA A 143 12.79 -18.80 -11.00
CA ALA A 143 13.57 -19.81 -11.72
C ALA A 143 15.07 -19.73 -11.38
N PRO A 144 15.81 -20.84 -11.35
CA PRO A 144 17.24 -20.86 -11.00
C PRO A 144 18.14 -19.99 -11.90
N ASP A 145 17.76 -19.83 -13.17
CA ASP A 145 18.47 -19.08 -14.21
C ASP A 145 17.88 -17.70 -14.47
N ALA A 146 16.93 -17.25 -13.62
CA ALA A 146 16.29 -15.95 -13.77
C ALA A 146 17.30 -14.80 -13.74
N PRO A 147 17.10 -13.75 -14.56
CA PRO A 147 17.83 -12.50 -14.41
C PRO A 147 17.78 -11.99 -12.96
N ILE A 148 18.95 -11.77 -12.36
CA ILE A 148 19.06 -11.26 -10.99
C ILE A 148 18.70 -9.77 -11.00
N VAL A 149 17.64 -9.40 -10.30
CA VAL A 149 17.19 -8.01 -10.15
C VAL A 149 18.15 -7.27 -9.22
N GLN A 150 18.36 -7.80 -8.01
CA GLN A 150 19.32 -7.30 -7.03
C GLN A 150 19.97 -8.48 -6.28
N PRO A 151 21.31 -8.57 -6.23
CA PRO A 151 21.99 -9.62 -5.49
C PRO A 151 21.93 -9.40 -3.97
N GLY A 152 22.03 -10.48 -3.19
CA GLY A 152 22.23 -10.41 -1.74
C GLY A 152 21.05 -9.84 -0.95
N ARG A 153 19.81 -10.02 -1.46
CA ARG A 153 18.59 -9.51 -0.80
C ARG A 153 17.79 -10.60 -0.07
N SER A 154 18.22 -11.86 -0.14
CA SER A 154 17.57 -12.98 0.54
C SER A 154 17.82 -12.92 2.05
N LEU A 155 16.74 -13.03 2.82
CA LEU A 155 16.78 -13.22 4.27
C LEU A 155 17.05 -14.69 4.62
N GLU A 156 17.45 -14.94 5.87
CA GLU A 156 17.71 -16.30 6.39
C GLU A 156 16.50 -17.24 6.31
N THR A 157 15.29 -16.68 6.23
CA THR A 157 14.04 -17.41 6.02
C THR A 157 13.99 -18.13 4.67
N VAL A 158 14.78 -17.71 3.68
CA VAL A 158 14.76 -18.27 2.33
C VAL A 158 15.58 -19.55 2.30
N PRO A 159 15.01 -20.70 1.90
CA PRO A 159 15.75 -21.95 1.79
C PRO A 159 16.93 -21.87 0.80
N ALA A 160 17.98 -22.65 1.07
CA ALA A 160 19.12 -22.75 0.18
C ALA A 160 18.72 -23.27 -1.22
N GLY A 161 19.36 -22.75 -2.26
CA GLY A 161 19.12 -23.16 -3.65
C GLY A 161 17.96 -22.43 -4.36
N MET A 162 17.27 -21.52 -3.66
CA MET A 162 16.29 -20.62 -4.28
C MET A 162 16.96 -19.54 -5.14
N SER A 163 16.22 -19.00 -6.12
CA SER A 163 16.65 -17.84 -6.90
C SER A 163 17.03 -16.67 -6.00
N ALA A 164 18.07 -15.91 -6.39
CA ALA A 164 18.50 -14.70 -5.70
C ALA A 164 17.43 -13.59 -5.67
N ASN A 165 16.39 -13.71 -6.49
CA ASN A 165 15.25 -12.80 -6.48
C ASN A 165 14.26 -13.10 -5.34
N VAL A 166 14.33 -14.27 -4.69
CA VAL A 166 13.47 -14.60 -3.54
C VAL A 166 14.06 -13.95 -2.30
N THR A 167 13.34 -13.00 -1.71
CA THR A 167 13.86 -12.18 -0.60
C THR A 167 13.39 -12.68 0.76
N ASN A 168 12.18 -13.24 0.82
CA ASN A 168 11.54 -13.67 2.07
C ASN A 168 10.65 -14.89 1.81
N GLN A 169 10.59 -15.77 2.81
CA GLN A 169 9.60 -16.83 2.91
C GLN A 169 8.91 -16.68 4.28
N CYS A 170 7.59 -16.79 4.29
CA CYS A 170 6.83 -16.96 5.53
C CYS A 170 6.00 -18.23 5.45
N GLU A 171 5.83 -18.90 6.59
CA GLU A 171 4.93 -20.05 6.72
C GLU A 171 4.05 -19.87 7.95
N PHE A 172 2.75 -20.05 7.74
CA PHE A 172 1.74 -20.04 8.78
C PHE A 172 0.93 -21.34 8.70
N GLY A 173 0.43 -21.80 9.83
CA GLY A 173 -0.44 -22.96 9.85
C GLY A 173 -0.43 -23.71 11.16
N HIS A 174 -1.24 -24.75 11.21
CA HIS A 174 -1.31 -25.70 12.31
C HIS A 174 -2.03 -26.98 11.87
N GLY A 175 -1.93 -28.02 12.71
CA GLY A 175 -2.55 -29.32 12.47
C GLY A 175 -1.78 -30.21 11.48
N ASN A 176 -2.38 -31.36 11.15
CA ASN A 176 -1.79 -32.36 10.26
C ASN A 176 -2.55 -32.38 8.92
N LEU A 177 -1.92 -31.85 7.87
CA LEU A 177 -2.51 -31.76 6.54
C LEU A 177 -2.84 -33.13 5.93
N ASP A 178 -1.94 -34.11 6.04
CA ASP A 178 -2.16 -35.44 5.45
C ASP A 178 -3.38 -36.12 6.08
N ALA A 179 -3.48 -36.06 7.41
CA ALA A 179 -4.63 -36.59 8.14
C ALA A 179 -5.92 -35.81 7.83
N GLY A 180 -5.84 -34.51 7.58
CA GLY A 180 -6.98 -33.68 7.20
C GLY A 180 -7.46 -33.96 5.77
N PHE A 181 -6.55 -34.06 4.80
CA PHE A 181 -6.90 -34.41 3.41
C PHE A 181 -7.43 -35.84 3.30
N ALA A 182 -6.92 -36.80 4.09
CA ALA A 182 -7.44 -38.17 4.12
C ALA A 182 -8.91 -38.27 4.58
N LYS A 183 -9.43 -37.26 5.29
CA LYS A 183 -10.83 -37.19 5.73
C LYS A 183 -11.76 -36.53 4.69
N ALA A 184 -11.21 -35.95 3.62
CA ALA A 184 -12.01 -35.24 2.63
C ALA A 184 -12.74 -36.23 1.70
N ASP A 185 -13.99 -35.93 1.35
CA ASP A 185 -14.70 -36.64 0.29
C ASP A 185 -14.35 -36.08 -1.09
N LEU A 186 -14.01 -34.78 -1.16
CA LEU A 186 -13.59 -34.09 -2.36
C LEU A 186 -12.43 -33.16 -2.04
N ILE A 187 -11.40 -33.17 -2.89
CA ILE A 187 -10.27 -32.25 -2.83
C ILE A 187 -10.19 -31.53 -4.17
N ILE A 188 -10.11 -30.20 -4.13
CA ILE A 188 -9.87 -29.38 -5.33
C ILE A 188 -8.54 -28.65 -5.17
N THR A 189 -7.74 -28.68 -6.24
CA THR A 189 -6.52 -27.88 -6.41
C THR A 189 -6.69 -26.93 -7.59
N ARG A 190 -6.31 -25.66 -7.41
CA ARG A 190 -6.34 -24.62 -8.44
C ARG A 190 -5.13 -23.70 -8.33
N SER A 191 -4.76 -23.12 -9.46
CA SER A 191 -3.76 -22.06 -9.56
C SER A 191 -4.41 -20.80 -10.12
N PHE A 192 -4.10 -19.65 -9.53
CA PHE A 192 -4.65 -18.36 -9.89
C PHE A 192 -3.53 -17.35 -10.12
N THR A 193 -3.73 -16.46 -11.08
CA THR A 193 -2.86 -15.29 -11.26
C THR A 193 -3.67 -14.01 -11.14
N THR A 194 -3.03 -12.96 -10.59
CA THR A 194 -3.60 -11.61 -10.58
C THR A 194 -2.60 -10.61 -11.13
N ALA A 195 -3.11 -9.60 -11.84
CA ALA A 195 -2.28 -8.53 -12.37
C ALA A 195 -2.08 -7.43 -11.33
N ALA A 196 -0.93 -6.75 -11.41
CA ALA A 196 -0.67 -5.56 -10.62
C ALA A 196 -1.68 -4.47 -10.99
N THR A 197 -2.27 -3.85 -9.97
CA THR A 197 -3.30 -2.82 -10.13
C THR A 197 -2.92 -1.58 -9.32
N HIS A 198 -3.04 -0.41 -9.93
CA HIS A 198 -2.78 0.85 -9.24
C HIS A 198 -4.03 1.36 -8.50
N GLN A 199 -3.85 2.05 -7.39
CA GLN A 199 -4.89 2.53 -6.46
C GLN A 199 -5.93 3.47 -7.09
N GLY A 200 -5.63 4.05 -8.25
CA GLY A 200 -6.58 4.82 -9.05
C GLY A 200 -7.06 6.15 -8.43
N TYR A 201 -6.36 6.68 -7.42
CA TYR A 201 -6.69 7.99 -6.84
C TYR A 201 -6.71 9.11 -7.89
N ILE A 202 -7.63 10.07 -7.79
CA ILE A 202 -7.85 11.08 -8.84
C ILE A 202 -6.74 12.16 -8.81
N GLU A 203 -6.31 12.57 -7.62
CA GLU A 203 -5.24 13.55 -7.44
C GLU A 203 -3.86 12.87 -7.58
N PRO A 204 -3.00 13.28 -8.53
CA PRO A 204 -1.63 12.80 -8.62
C PRO A 204 -0.80 13.11 -7.34
N HIS A 205 0.41 12.56 -7.25
CA HIS A 205 1.35 13.01 -6.23
C HIS A 205 1.76 14.47 -6.49
N ALA A 206 1.66 15.30 -5.46
CA ALA A 206 2.03 16.70 -5.49
C ALA A 206 2.64 17.12 -4.15
N CYS A 207 3.70 17.92 -4.22
CA CYS A 207 4.29 18.54 -3.04
C CYS A 207 4.85 19.93 -3.36
N LEU A 208 4.95 20.74 -2.30
CA LEU A 208 5.65 22.01 -2.27
C LEU A 208 6.63 21.96 -1.10
N ALA A 209 7.92 22.12 -1.39
CA ALA A 209 8.97 22.15 -0.39
C ALA A 209 9.63 23.53 -0.36
N SER A 210 9.98 24.01 0.83
CA SER A 210 10.80 25.20 1.03
C SER A 210 11.85 24.91 2.10
N MET A 211 13.12 24.99 1.74
CA MET A 211 14.24 24.88 2.68
C MET A 211 14.93 26.22 2.79
N ASN A 212 14.93 26.76 4.01
CA ASN A 212 15.50 28.07 4.32
C ASN A 212 17.01 27.96 4.57
N SER A 213 17.70 29.10 4.50
CA SER A 213 19.15 29.17 4.77
C SER A 213 19.54 28.85 6.21
N ASP A 214 18.60 28.88 7.15
CA ASP A 214 18.79 28.50 8.56
C ASP A 214 18.68 26.98 8.80
N GLY A 215 18.51 26.19 7.73
CA GLY A 215 18.40 24.73 7.79
C GLY A 215 17.00 24.21 8.13
N LYS A 216 16.02 25.09 8.36
CA LYS A 216 14.62 24.68 8.55
C LYS A 216 13.92 24.47 7.21
N ALA A 217 13.02 23.51 7.18
CA ALA A 217 12.23 23.21 6.00
C ALA A 217 10.75 23.04 6.30
N ASP A 218 9.95 23.49 5.35
CA ASP A 218 8.53 23.24 5.27
C ASP A 218 8.23 22.36 4.06
N LEU A 219 7.39 21.35 4.26
CA LEU A 219 6.92 20.46 3.22
C LEU A 219 5.40 20.34 3.31
N TRP A 220 4.73 20.68 2.23
CA TRP A 220 3.32 20.36 2.04
C TRP A 220 3.18 19.23 1.02
N CYS A 221 2.38 18.21 1.33
CA CYS A 221 2.20 17.07 0.44
C CYS A 221 0.85 16.38 0.66
N CYS A 222 0.37 15.71 -0.39
CA CYS A 222 -0.80 14.83 -0.31
C CYS A 222 -0.38 13.47 0.29
N THR A 223 -0.53 13.29 1.60
CA THR A 223 -0.07 12.09 2.32
C THR A 223 -1.11 11.53 3.28
N GLN A 224 -1.06 10.21 3.50
CA GLN A 224 -1.83 9.51 4.52
C GLN A 224 -1.11 9.44 5.88
N GLY A 225 0.16 9.89 5.97
CA GLY A 225 0.93 9.78 7.21
C GLY A 225 2.11 10.76 7.27
N HIS A 226 1.84 12.03 7.59
CA HIS A 226 2.84 13.10 7.56
C HIS A 226 3.98 12.93 8.57
N TYR A 227 3.77 12.25 9.71
CA TYR A 227 4.86 11.93 10.64
C TYR A 227 5.90 10.99 10.04
N ASN A 228 5.45 9.96 9.31
CA ASN A 228 6.34 9.05 8.61
C ASN A 228 7.06 9.77 7.46
N VAL A 229 6.31 10.56 6.67
CA VAL A 229 6.91 11.42 5.62
C VAL A 229 8.00 12.31 6.21
N ARG A 230 7.76 12.96 7.35
CA ARG A 230 8.77 13.79 8.04
C ARG A 230 10.02 12.99 8.38
N ALA A 231 9.87 11.87 9.07
CA ALA A 231 11.01 11.07 9.53
C ALA A 231 11.86 10.56 8.36
N VAL A 232 11.21 9.99 7.35
CA VAL A 232 11.90 9.39 6.21
C VAL A 232 12.49 10.47 5.28
N CYS A 233 11.78 11.57 5.01
CA CYS A 233 12.33 12.68 4.22
C CYS A 233 13.54 13.29 4.90
N ALA A 234 13.47 13.55 6.21
CA ALA A 234 14.57 14.14 6.96
C ALA A 234 15.83 13.26 6.88
N ALA A 235 15.68 11.95 7.05
CA ALA A 235 16.78 11.00 6.92
C ALA A 235 17.37 10.96 5.49
N VAL A 236 16.53 10.96 4.45
CA VAL A 236 16.98 10.90 3.04
C VAL A 236 17.72 12.18 2.63
N VAL A 237 17.30 13.34 3.10
CA VAL A 237 17.96 14.62 2.75
C VAL A 237 19.08 15.01 3.73
N GLY A 238 19.25 14.28 4.83
CA GLY A 238 20.33 14.53 5.80
C GLY A 238 20.06 15.70 6.73
N MET A 239 18.84 15.82 7.23
CA MET A 239 18.47 16.82 8.23
C MET A 239 17.82 16.18 9.45
N GLU A 240 17.86 16.89 10.58
CA GLU A 240 17.14 16.48 11.77
C GLU A 240 15.63 16.59 11.56
N ALA A 241 14.87 15.58 12.02
CA ALA A 241 13.42 15.58 11.88
C ALA A 241 12.73 16.77 12.56
N SER A 242 13.36 17.37 13.58
CA SER A 242 12.90 18.58 14.26
C SER A 242 13.01 19.85 13.40
N GLN A 243 13.83 19.83 12.35
CA GLN A 243 14.00 20.95 11.42
C GLN A 243 13.05 20.87 10.22
N LEU A 244 12.27 19.79 10.08
CA LEU A 244 11.31 19.61 9.00
C LEU A 244 9.88 19.63 9.54
N ARG A 245 9.09 20.63 9.12
CA ARG A 245 7.64 20.64 9.33
C ARG A 245 6.95 20.07 8.10
N VAL A 246 6.16 19.01 8.29
CA VAL A 246 5.33 18.41 7.23
C VAL A 246 3.86 18.70 7.50
N THR A 247 3.19 19.32 6.53
CA THR A 247 1.76 19.61 6.55
C THR A 247 1.05 18.78 5.49
N ALA A 248 0.11 17.92 5.90
CA ALA A 248 -0.73 17.22 4.94
C ALA A 248 -1.73 18.20 4.30
N SER A 249 -1.84 18.21 2.98
CA SER A 249 -2.93 18.89 2.28
C SER A 249 -4.24 18.12 2.41
N GLU A 250 -5.34 18.66 1.87
CA GLU A 250 -6.45 17.79 1.48
C GLU A 250 -5.96 16.75 0.47
N ILE A 251 -6.63 15.60 0.43
CA ILE A 251 -6.16 14.43 -0.31
C ILE A 251 -7.26 13.92 -1.26
N GLY A 252 -6.93 13.83 -2.56
CA GLY A 252 -7.83 13.35 -3.61
C GLY A 252 -7.77 11.83 -3.79
N GLY A 253 -7.82 11.10 -2.68
CA GLY A 253 -7.66 9.66 -2.60
C GLY A 253 -6.21 9.21 -2.41
N GLY A 254 -6.04 8.03 -1.83
CA GLY A 254 -4.73 7.40 -1.62
C GLY A 254 -4.81 5.88 -1.62
N PHE A 255 -5.77 5.32 -0.87
CA PHE A 255 -6.05 3.87 -0.83
C PHE A 255 -4.83 3.00 -0.48
N GLY A 256 -3.86 3.57 0.24
CA GLY A 256 -2.58 2.95 0.60
C GLY A 256 -1.40 3.49 -0.20
N GLY A 257 -1.62 4.06 -1.39
CA GLY A 257 -0.55 4.51 -2.28
C GLY A 257 0.15 5.81 -1.86
N LYS A 258 -0.43 6.55 -0.90
CA LYS A 258 0.12 7.83 -0.40
C LYS A 258 0.65 7.73 1.05
N THR A 259 1.04 6.53 1.48
CA THR A 259 1.75 6.29 2.75
C THR A 259 3.28 6.34 2.58
N ALA A 260 3.76 6.04 1.37
CA ALA A 260 5.17 6.12 0.98
C ALA A 260 5.54 7.52 0.44
N ILE A 261 6.84 7.78 0.37
CA ILE A 261 7.40 9.00 -0.24
C ILE A 261 8.01 8.67 -1.61
N PHE A 262 7.95 9.63 -2.53
CA PHE A 262 8.49 9.51 -3.89
C PHE A 262 9.16 10.81 -4.35
N ILE A 263 8.44 11.93 -4.25
CA ILE A 263 8.82 13.23 -4.82
C ILE A 263 9.21 14.24 -3.75
N GLU A 264 8.85 13.96 -2.51
CA GLU A 264 8.99 14.87 -1.37
C GLU A 264 10.48 15.15 -1.06
N PRO A 265 11.38 14.15 -0.96
CA PRO A 265 12.80 14.41 -0.76
C PRO A 265 13.47 15.08 -1.96
N VAL A 266 12.98 14.80 -3.17
CA VAL A 266 13.49 15.44 -4.40
C VAL A 266 13.19 16.94 -4.37
N ALA A 267 11.96 17.33 -4.02
CA ALA A 267 11.58 18.74 -3.88
C ALA A 267 12.38 19.43 -2.77
N LEU A 268 12.61 18.77 -1.64
CA LEU A 268 13.45 19.29 -0.55
C LEU A 268 14.90 19.49 -1.00
N ALA A 269 15.51 18.52 -1.68
CA ALA A 269 16.88 18.62 -2.18
C ALA A 269 17.05 19.72 -3.24
N LEU A 270 16.09 19.85 -4.16
CA LEU A 270 16.05 20.93 -5.14
C LEU A 270 15.87 22.29 -4.48
N SER A 271 15.02 22.38 -3.44
CA SER A 271 14.80 23.62 -2.70
C SER A 271 16.07 24.06 -1.97
N ARG A 272 16.75 23.12 -1.31
CA ARG A 272 18.06 23.34 -0.67
C ARG A 272 19.08 23.87 -1.66
N LYS A 273 19.21 23.25 -2.83
CA LYS A 273 20.23 23.59 -3.83
C LYS A 273 19.93 24.92 -4.54
N SER A 274 18.66 25.27 -4.72
CA SER A 274 18.24 26.50 -5.41
C SER A 274 18.04 27.70 -4.47
N GLY A 275 17.91 27.48 -3.16
CA GLY A 275 17.55 28.51 -2.18
C GLY A 275 16.13 29.07 -2.38
N ARG A 276 15.24 28.32 -3.05
CA ARG A 276 13.89 28.75 -3.40
C ARG A 276 12.86 27.65 -3.11
N PRO A 277 11.59 27.99 -2.87
CA PRO A 277 10.54 26.98 -2.80
C PRO A 277 10.44 26.20 -4.12
N VAL A 278 10.17 24.90 -4.05
CA VAL A 278 10.08 24.00 -5.21
C VAL A 278 8.75 23.25 -5.18
N LYS A 279 7.97 23.41 -6.24
CA LYS A 279 6.74 22.66 -6.47
C LYS A 279 7.00 21.52 -7.44
N LEU A 280 6.60 20.31 -7.05
CA LEU A 280 6.70 19.10 -7.87
C LEU A 280 5.33 18.44 -7.94
N VAL A 281 4.80 18.27 -9.15
CA VAL A 281 3.53 17.61 -9.41
C VAL A 281 3.78 16.55 -10.47
N MET A 282 3.47 15.29 -10.14
CA MET A 282 3.54 14.19 -11.10
C MET A 282 2.38 14.30 -12.09
N THR A 283 2.65 13.99 -13.34
CA THR A 283 1.57 13.70 -14.31
C THR A 283 0.93 12.34 -14.00
N ARG A 284 -0.23 12.09 -14.58
CA ARG A 284 -0.92 10.80 -14.43
C ARG A 284 -0.09 9.62 -14.95
N ASP A 285 0.61 9.81 -16.06
CA ASP A 285 1.51 8.80 -16.64
C ASP A 285 2.65 8.46 -15.66
N GLU A 286 3.27 9.47 -15.07
CA GLU A 286 4.34 9.27 -14.10
C GLU A 286 3.87 8.57 -12.83
N VAL A 287 2.64 8.86 -12.37
CA VAL A 287 2.01 8.13 -11.25
C VAL A 287 1.96 6.63 -11.57
N PHE A 288 1.37 6.24 -12.70
CA PHE A 288 1.25 4.81 -13.02
C PHE A 288 2.60 4.11 -13.26
N LYS A 289 3.60 4.84 -13.78
CA LYS A 289 4.92 4.27 -14.08
C LYS A 289 5.85 4.18 -12.88
N ALA A 290 5.72 5.06 -11.89
CA ALA A 290 6.80 5.28 -10.92
C ALA A 290 6.38 5.36 -9.46
N THR A 291 5.10 5.21 -9.15
CA THR A 291 4.66 4.93 -7.77
C THR A 291 4.41 3.43 -7.60
N GLY A 292 4.02 3.01 -6.39
CA GLY A 292 3.82 1.58 -6.12
C GLY A 292 2.40 1.09 -6.39
N PRO A 293 2.17 0.19 -7.37
CA PRO A 293 0.92 -0.54 -7.51
C PRO A 293 0.81 -1.66 -6.45
N THR A 294 -0.34 -2.34 -6.37
CA THR A 294 -0.43 -3.61 -5.64
C THR A 294 0.31 -4.74 -6.36
N VAL A 295 0.65 -5.79 -5.62
CA VAL A 295 1.27 -7.01 -6.14
C VAL A 295 0.46 -7.65 -7.27
N ALA A 296 1.18 -8.10 -8.31
CA ALA A 296 0.75 -9.25 -9.11
C ALA A 296 1.11 -10.54 -8.37
N THR A 297 0.35 -11.60 -8.61
CA THR A 297 0.48 -12.84 -7.82
C THR A 297 0.37 -14.09 -8.69
N SER A 298 1.04 -15.15 -8.26
CA SER A 298 0.80 -16.55 -8.64
C SER A 298 0.46 -17.32 -7.38
N ILE A 299 -0.70 -17.95 -7.32
CA ILE A 299 -1.26 -18.52 -6.10
C ILE A 299 -1.78 -19.92 -6.37
N ASP A 300 -1.26 -20.91 -5.66
CA ASP A 300 -1.81 -22.27 -5.63
C ASP A 300 -2.65 -22.46 -4.38
N VAL A 301 -3.83 -23.06 -4.52
CA VAL A 301 -4.74 -23.38 -3.41
C VAL A 301 -5.22 -24.82 -3.55
N LYS A 302 -5.20 -25.56 -2.45
CA LYS A 302 -5.77 -26.90 -2.33
C LYS A 302 -6.63 -27.00 -1.08
N ILE A 303 -7.89 -27.41 -1.23
CA ILE A 303 -8.85 -27.51 -0.12
C ILE A 303 -9.57 -28.85 -0.21
N GLY A 304 -9.67 -29.54 0.94
CA GLY A 304 -10.44 -30.76 1.13
C GLY A 304 -11.73 -30.49 1.90
N MET A 305 -12.85 -31.05 1.44
CA MET A 305 -14.16 -30.89 2.05
C MET A 305 -14.92 -32.22 2.08
N THR A 306 -15.69 -32.44 3.15
CA THR A 306 -16.63 -33.56 3.23
C THR A 306 -17.93 -33.24 2.48
N LYS A 307 -18.72 -34.27 2.13
CA LYS A 307 -20.08 -34.11 1.59
C LYS A 307 -21.02 -33.36 2.52
N ALA A 308 -20.69 -33.28 3.82
CA ALA A 308 -21.42 -32.48 4.79
C ALA A 308 -20.96 -31.00 4.82
N GLY A 309 -20.02 -30.58 3.99
CA GLY A 309 -19.54 -29.20 3.92
C GLY A 309 -18.54 -28.80 5.00
N ARG A 310 -17.90 -29.75 5.70
CA ARG A 310 -16.81 -29.45 6.63
C ARG A 310 -15.49 -29.41 5.85
N ILE A 311 -14.77 -28.31 5.93
CA ILE A 311 -13.40 -28.21 5.40
C ILE A 311 -12.49 -29.00 6.35
N THR A 312 -11.75 -29.97 5.82
CA THR A 312 -10.93 -30.90 6.61
C THR A 312 -9.45 -30.56 6.59
N ALA A 313 -8.98 -30.00 5.47
CA ALA A 313 -7.65 -29.45 5.32
C ALA A 313 -7.64 -28.35 4.24
N ALA A 314 -6.77 -27.36 4.40
CA ALA A 314 -6.52 -26.36 3.38
C ALA A 314 -5.04 -25.99 3.33
N GLU A 315 -4.47 -25.90 2.13
CA GLU A 315 -3.14 -25.36 1.94
C GLU A 315 -3.10 -24.34 0.80
N SER A 316 -2.24 -23.34 0.93
CA SER A 316 -1.96 -22.41 -0.17
C SER A 316 -0.48 -22.02 -0.25
N THR A 317 -0.02 -21.75 -1.48
CA THR A 317 1.29 -21.18 -1.76
C THR A 317 1.10 -19.87 -2.50
N LEU A 318 1.56 -18.76 -1.92
CA LEU A 318 1.44 -17.42 -2.44
C LEU A 318 2.79 -16.94 -2.95
N ARG A 319 2.89 -16.58 -4.22
CA ARG A 319 4.11 -15.99 -4.82
C ARG A 319 3.79 -14.58 -5.28
N TYR A 320 4.32 -13.58 -4.57
CA TYR A 320 4.00 -12.17 -4.78
C TYR A 320 5.22 -11.44 -5.36
N THR A 321 4.99 -10.60 -6.37
CA THR A 321 6.05 -9.71 -6.87
C THR A 321 6.19 -8.50 -5.95
N GLY A 322 7.35 -8.33 -5.33
CA GLY A 322 7.73 -7.13 -4.58
C GLY A 322 8.05 -5.92 -5.46
N GLY A 323 8.16 -6.13 -6.77
CA GLY A 323 8.77 -5.18 -7.69
C GLY A 323 10.28 -5.12 -7.47
N ALA A 324 10.87 -3.96 -7.74
CA ALA A 324 12.31 -3.80 -7.75
C ALA A 324 12.98 -3.91 -6.37
N PHE A 325 12.22 -3.79 -5.28
CA PHE A 325 12.76 -3.79 -3.91
C PHE A 325 11.93 -4.71 -3.00
N PRO A 326 12.53 -5.27 -1.92
CA PRO A 326 11.80 -6.09 -0.95
C PRO A 326 10.57 -5.36 -0.37
N CYS A 327 9.53 -6.14 -0.07
CA CYS A 327 8.28 -5.70 0.54
C CYS A 327 7.68 -6.79 1.44
N GLY A 328 6.64 -6.45 2.20
CA GLY A 328 6.06 -7.33 3.24
C GLY A 328 4.61 -7.77 3.01
N THR A 329 3.99 -7.49 1.86
CA THR A 329 2.54 -7.74 1.68
C THR A 329 2.18 -9.22 1.52
N VAL A 330 3.14 -10.07 1.17
CA VAL A 330 2.91 -11.52 1.09
C VAL A 330 2.56 -12.14 2.43
N GLU A 331 3.16 -11.65 3.51
CA GLU A 331 2.88 -12.13 4.87
C GLU A 331 1.45 -11.76 5.31
N MET A 332 1.00 -10.56 4.93
CA MET A 332 -0.37 -10.10 5.16
C MET A 332 -1.40 -10.90 4.35
N GLY A 333 -1.06 -11.24 3.10
CA GLY A 333 -1.85 -12.14 2.26
C GLY A 333 -1.92 -13.54 2.85
N ALA A 334 -0.78 -14.10 3.26
CA ALA A 334 -0.66 -15.43 3.85
C ALA A 334 -1.45 -15.56 5.16
N SER A 335 -1.40 -14.51 6.00
CA SER A 335 -2.17 -14.44 7.23
C SER A 335 -3.68 -14.41 6.97
N SER A 336 -4.10 -13.72 5.90
CA SER A 336 -5.53 -13.49 5.61
C SER A 336 -6.19 -14.63 4.83
N ALA A 337 -5.40 -15.46 4.13
CA ALA A 337 -5.89 -16.48 3.19
C ALA A 337 -7.01 -17.36 3.76
N PHE A 338 -6.81 -17.88 4.98
CA PHE A 338 -7.77 -18.79 5.65
C PHE A 338 -8.32 -18.24 6.97
N ALA A 339 -8.01 -16.99 7.33
CA ALA A 339 -8.38 -16.42 8.63
C ALA A 339 -9.88 -16.32 8.89
N ALA A 340 -10.71 -16.37 7.84
CA ALA A 340 -12.17 -16.39 7.98
C ALA A 340 -12.72 -17.75 8.45
N TYR A 341 -11.89 -18.80 8.52
CA TYR A 341 -12.33 -20.17 8.75
C TYR A 341 -11.67 -20.81 9.97
N ASP A 342 -12.46 -21.60 10.70
CA ASP A 342 -12.03 -22.46 11.79
C ASP A 342 -11.62 -23.83 11.23
N LEU A 343 -10.32 -24.06 11.05
CA LEU A 343 -9.77 -25.21 10.35
C LEU A 343 -8.87 -26.04 11.28
N ASP A 344 -9.01 -27.37 11.25
CA ASP A 344 -8.21 -28.27 12.10
C ASP A 344 -6.81 -28.58 11.52
N ALA A 345 -6.64 -28.37 10.21
CA ALA A 345 -5.39 -28.56 9.50
C ALA A 345 -5.27 -27.52 8.38
N VAL A 346 -4.30 -26.61 8.50
CA VAL A 346 -4.14 -25.49 7.56
C VAL A 346 -2.68 -25.11 7.41
N ARG A 347 -2.28 -24.73 6.19
CA ARG A 347 -0.96 -24.15 5.94
C ARG A 347 -1.01 -23.09 4.84
N THR A 348 -0.28 -22.00 5.03
CA THR A 348 0.01 -21.04 3.97
C THR A 348 1.50 -20.77 3.92
N ILE A 349 2.09 -20.92 2.73
CA ILE A 349 3.47 -20.54 2.44
C ILE A 349 3.43 -19.29 1.56
N GLY A 350 4.18 -18.26 1.94
CA GLY A 350 4.29 -17.02 1.19
C GLY A 350 5.73 -16.77 0.74
N TRP A 351 5.89 -16.32 -0.50
CA TRP A 351 7.18 -15.98 -1.12
C TRP A 351 7.16 -14.54 -1.62
N ASN A 352 8.10 -13.72 -1.16
CA ASN A 352 8.35 -12.41 -1.74
C ASN A 352 9.45 -12.49 -2.80
N VAL A 353 9.17 -11.98 -4.00
CA VAL A 353 10.05 -12.13 -5.17
C VAL A 353 10.30 -10.79 -5.84
N LEU A 354 11.56 -10.44 -6.08
CA LEU A 354 11.93 -9.26 -6.83
C LEU A 354 11.63 -9.42 -8.31
N THR A 355 11.15 -8.35 -8.93
CA THR A 355 10.93 -8.25 -10.37
C THR A 355 11.29 -6.84 -10.86
N ASN A 356 11.51 -6.67 -12.17
CA ASN A 356 11.75 -5.37 -12.79
C ASN A 356 10.44 -4.57 -13.02
N ARG A 357 9.73 -4.34 -11.92
CA ARG A 357 8.52 -3.51 -11.83
C ARG A 357 8.72 -2.46 -10.73
N PRO A 358 7.95 -1.36 -10.74
CA PRO A 358 8.00 -0.38 -9.64
C PRO A 358 7.83 -1.07 -8.29
N LYS A 359 8.52 -0.56 -7.25
CA LYS A 359 8.37 -1.06 -5.89
C LYS A 359 6.89 -1.12 -5.52
N GLU A 360 6.40 -2.27 -5.10
CA GLU A 360 4.99 -2.38 -4.73
C GLU A 360 4.65 -1.49 -3.52
N ALA A 361 3.41 -1.05 -3.44
CA ALA A 361 2.93 -0.29 -2.30
C ALA A 361 1.54 -0.77 -1.89
N ALA A 362 1.14 -0.33 -0.68
CA ALA A 362 -0.14 -0.68 -0.13
C ALA A 362 -1.29 -0.32 -1.08
N PHE A 363 -2.15 -1.29 -1.34
CA PHE A 363 -3.51 -1.11 -1.86
C PHE A 363 -4.45 -1.66 -0.80
N ARG A 364 -5.50 -0.90 -0.46
CA ARG A 364 -6.50 -1.20 0.59
C ARG A 364 -6.65 -2.71 0.89
N ALA A 365 -6.24 -3.09 2.10
CA ALA A 365 -5.96 -4.46 2.53
C ALA A 365 -4.75 -5.11 1.80
N PRO A 366 -3.52 -4.62 1.95
CA PRO A 366 -2.38 -5.09 1.13
C PRO A 366 -2.19 -6.60 1.13
N GLY A 367 -2.21 -7.20 -0.07
CA GLY A 367 -1.97 -8.62 -0.28
C GLY A 367 -3.13 -9.57 0.07
N ALA A 368 -4.10 -9.15 0.89
CA ALA A 368 -5.21 -10.00 1.31
C ALA A 368 -6.25 -10.28 0.20
N PRO A 369 -6.71 -9.30 -0.61
CA PRO A 369 -7.68 -9.54 -1.66
C PRO A 369 -7.28 -10.64 -2.63
N GLN A 370 -6.00 -10.72 -3.02
CA GLN A 370 -5.49 -11.74 -3.94
C GLN A 370 -5.57 -13.14 -3.35
N ALA A 371 -5.12 -13.31 -2.09
CA ALA A 371 -5.19 -14.59 -1.39
C ALA A 371 -6.64 -15.02 -1.14
N ILE A 372 -7.48 -14.10 -0.67
CA ILE A 372 -8.91 -14.35 -0.41
C ILE A 372 -9.63 -14.71 -1.70
N TYR A 373 -9.36 -14.03 -2.82
CA TYR A 373 -9.94 -14.36 -4.12
C TYR A 373 -9.66 -15.81 -4.50
N ALA A 374 -8.40 -16.26 -4.40
CA ALA A 374 -8.01 -17.62 -4.73
C ALA A 374 -8.68 -18.65 -3.80
N VAL A 375 -8.67 -18.42 -2.49
CA VAL A 375 -9.29 -19.32 -1.50
C VAL A 375 -10.80 -19.40 -1.67
N GLU A 376 -11.49 -18.26 -1.75
CA GLU A 376 -12.94 -18.21 -1.87
C GLU A 376 -13.44 -18.84 -3.17
N SER A 377 -12.66 -18.74 -4.25
CA SER A 377 -12.98 -19.40 -5.52
C SER A 377 -12.97 -20.92 -5.39
N VAL A 378 -11.96 -21.50 -4.72
CA VAL A 378 -11.90 -22.95 -4.49
C VAL A 378 -13.02 -23.42 -3.57
N ILE A 379 -13.36 -22.66 -2.53
CA ILE A 379 -14.49 -22.97 -1.65
C ILE A 379 -15.79 -22.98 -2.43
N ASP A 380 -16.01 -22.01 -3.33
CA ASP A 380 -17.23 -21.96 -4.14
C ASP A 380 -17.31 -23.14 -5.13
N GLU A 381 -16.19 -23.50 -5.78
CA GLU A 381 -16.12 -24.70 -6.63
C GLU A 381 -16.42 -26.00 -5.86
N LEU A 382 -15.92 -26.13 -4.63
CA LEU A 382 -16.24 -27.26 -3.75
C LEU A 382 -17.75 -27.31 -3.44
N CYS A 383 -18.37 -26.17 -3.15
CA CYS A 383 -19.81 -26.08 -2.91
C CYS A 383 -20.60 -26.50 -4.14
N GLN A 384 -20.20 -26.04 -5.33
CA GLN A 384 -20.86 -26.39 -6.59
C GLN A 384 -20.76 -27.89 -6.89
N GLN A 385 -19.58 -28.50 -6.74
CA GLN A 385 -19.38 -29.94 -7.03
C GLN A 385 -20.07 -30.86 -6.02
N LEU A 386 -20.18 -30.43 -4.75
CA LEU A 386 -20.89 -31.18 -3.71
C LEU A 386 -22.38 -30.82 -3.61
N ASN A 387 -22.85 -29.90 -4.45
CA ASN A 387 -24.23 -29.37 -4.43
C ASN A 387 -24.65 -28.86 -3.05
N LEU A 388 -23.77 -28.06 -2.43
CA LEU A 388 -23.96 -27.45 -1.12
C LEU A 388 -24.26 -25.95 -1.26
N ASP A 389 -25.09 -25.43 -0.35
CA ASP A 389 -25.31 -23.98 -0.26
C ASP A 389 -24.02 -23.27 0.21
N PRO A 390 -23.51 -22.29 -0.55
CA PRO A 390 -22.22 -21.66 -0.26
C PRO A 390 -22.21 -20.82 1.01
N LEU A 391 -23.37 -20.34 1.48
CA LEU A 391 -23.47 -19.60 2.73
C LEU A 391 -23.46 -20.56 3.92
N ASP A 392 -24.16 -21.68 3.82
CA ASP A 392 -24.21 -22.71 4.87
C ASP A 392 -22.84 -23.36 5.11
N VAL A 393 -22.10 -23.63 4.03
CA VAL A 393 -20.71 -24.09 4.13
C VAL A 393 -19.84 -23.06 4.85
N ARG A 394 -19.96 -21.77 4.50
CA ARG A 394 -19.18 -20.71 5.15
C ARG A 394 -19.57 -20.51 6.63
N LEU A 395 -20.85 -20.61 6.98
CA LEU A 395 -21.31 -20.56 8.38
C LEU A 395 -20.81 -21.75 9.21
N LYS A 396 -20.83 -22.94 8.61
CA LYS A 396 -20.35 -24.18 9.25
C LYS A 396 -18.87 -24.10 9.59
N ASN A 397 -18.07 -23.50 8.72
CA ASN A 397 -16.61 -23.37 8.91
C ASN A 397 -16.19 -21.99 9.44
N ALA A 398 -17.12 -21.07 9.74
CA ALA A 398 -16.78 -19.69 10.08
C ALA A 398 -15.93 -19.62 11.36
N ALA A 399 -14.88 -18.81 11.33
CA ALA A 399 -14.16 -18.39 12.52
C ALA A 399 -15.10 -17.69 13.52
N ARG A 400 -14.88 -17.97 14.81
CA ARG A 400 -15.68 -17.48 15.94
C ARG A 400 -14.75 -17.02 17.05
N LYS A 401 -15.35 -16.46 18.11
CA LYS A 401 -14.62 -16.23 19.36
C LYS A 401 -14.02 -17.53 19.86
N GLY A 402 -12.72 -17.51 20.15
CA GLY A 402 -11.95 -18.69 20.56
C GLY A 402 -11.34 -19.49 19.41
N THR A 403 -11.64 -19.18 18.13
CA THR A 403 -10.98 -19.83 17.00
C THR A 403 -9.50 -19.45 16.96
N LEU A 404 -8.63 -20.47 16.92
CA LEU A 404 -7.21 -20.30 16.60
C LEU A 404 -7.08 -20.01 15.11
N SER A 405 -6.76 -18.77 14.76
CA SER A 405 -6.62 -18.38 13.35
C SER A 405 -5.50 -19.16 12.66
N SER A 406 -5.56 -19.24 11.33
CA SER A 406 -4.54 -19.91 10.51
C SER A 406 -3.14 -19.30 10.64
N TYR A 407 -3.03 -18.09 11.20
CA TYR A 407 -1.78 -17.35 11.33
C TYR A 407 -1.31 -17.17 12.78
N GLY A 408 -2.00 -17.78 13.75
CA GLY A 408 -1.53 -17.92 15.13
C GLY A 408 -2.40 -17.27 16.21
N PRO A 409 -2.90 -16.04 16.08
CA PRO A 409 -3.74 -15.44 17.11
C PRO A 409 -5.07 -16.17 17.28
N THR A 410 -5.53 -16.29 18.53
CA THR A 410 -6.90 -16.71 18.83
C THR A 410 -7.81 -15.49 18.77
N PHE A 411 -8.88 -15.56 17.99
CA PHE A 411 -9.83 -14.45 17.91
C PHE A 411 -10.58 -14.27 19.22
N ASP A 412 -10.68 -13.02 19.66
CA ASP A 412 -11.67 -12.62 20.66
C ASP A 412 -13.02 -12.39 19.98
N ASP A 413 -13.65 -11.21 20.10
CA ASP A 413 -14.92 -10.97 19.42
C ASP A 413 -14.73 -10.76 17.91
N ILE A 414 -15.40 -11.61 17.11
CA ILE A 414 -15.41 -11.54 15.64
C ILE A 414 -16.84 -11.59 15.10
N GLY A 415 -17.18 -10.64 14.21
CA GLY A 415 -18.54 -10.45 13.68
C GLY A 415 -18.92 -11.34 12.49
N LEU A 416 -18.08 -12.30 12.09
CA LEU A 416 -18.27 -13.04 10.84
C LEU A 416 -19.59 -13.84 10.83
N VAL A 417 -19.89 -14.62 11.87
CA VAL A 417 -21.14 -15.38 11.95
C VAL A 417 -22.36 -14.46 11.88
N ALA A 418 -22.34 -13.34 12.62
CA ALA A 418 -23.44 -12.39 12.63
C ALA A 418 -23.70 -11.77 11.25
N THR A 419 -22.65 -11.40 10.52
CA THR A 419 -22.80 -10.84 9.17
C THR A 419 -23.34 -11.86 8.17
N ARG A 420 -22.98 -13.15 8.31
CA ARG A 420 -23.50 -14.23 7.46
C ARG A 420 -24.95 -14.59 7.76
N GLU A 421 -25.33 -14.68 9.03
CA GLU A 421 -26.73 -14.88 9.43
C GLU A 421 -27.62 -13.73 8.96
N ALA A 422 -27.13 -12.48 9.03
CA ALA A 422 -27.83 -11.34 8.48
C ALA A 422 -27.97 -11.43 6.95
N ALA A 423 -26.92 -11.82 6.24
CA ALA A 423 -26.97 -12.02 4.79
C ALA A 423 -27.93 -13.14 4.38
N LYS A 424 -27.97 -14.25 5.13
CA LYS A 424 -28.87 -15.40 4.89
C LYS A 424 -30.33 -14.99 5.04
N LYS A 425 -30.65 -14.21 6.07
CA LYS A 425 -32.01 -13.72 6.34
C LYS A 425 -32.45 -12.63 5.38
N HIS A 426 -31.52 -11.99 4.66
CA HIS A 426 -31.85 -10.90 3.76
C HIS A 426 -32.64 -11.43 2.54
N PRO A 427 -33.79 -10.81 2.16
CA PRO A 427 -34.62 -11.29 1.04
C PRO A 427 -33.87 -11.45 -0.28
N HIS A 428 -32.84 -10.63 -0.51
CA HIS A 428 -31.97 -10.73 -1.68
C HIS A 428 -31.25 -12.09 -1.83
N TYR A 429 -31.00 -12.81 -0.73
CA TYR A 429 -30.31 -14.11 -0.81
C TYR A 429 -31.17 -15.21 -1.45
N HIS A 430 -32.49 -15.10 -1.32
CA HIS A 430 -33.45 -16.06 -1.88
C HIS A 430 -34.21 -15.52 -3.10
N ALA A 431 -33.93 -14.27 -3.53
CA ALA A 431 -34.58 -13.69 -4.69
C ALA A 431 -34.31 -14.55 -5.95
N PRO A 432 -35.33 -14.82 -6.79
CA PRO A 432 -35.15 -15.60 -8.02
C PRO A 432 -34.18 -14.87 -8.96
N LEU A 433 -33.30 -15.63 -9.62
CA LEU A 433 -32.38 -15.09 -10.61
C LEU A 433 -33.03 -15.16 -11.99
N GLY A 434 -32.97 -14.05 -12.73
CA GLY A 434 -33.37 -13.98 -14.13
C GLY A 434 -32.32 -14.57 -15.09
N LYS A 435 -32.62 -14.53 -16.39
CA LYS A 435 -31.68 -14.95 -17.44
C LYS A 435 -30.36 -14.17 -17.32
N ASN A 436 -29.23 -14.88 -17.31
CA ASN A 436 -27.87 -14.33 -17.20
C ASN A 436 -27.59 -13.56 -15.89
N GLN A 437 -28.33 -13.84 -14.82
CA GLN A 437 -28.03 -13.33 -13.49
C GLN A 437 -27.34 -14.40 -12.65
N GLY A 438 -26.32 -14.00 -11.89
CA GLY A 438 -25.62 -14.84 -10.92
C GLY A 438 -25.64 -14.20 -9.54
N ARG A 439 -25.40 -15.01 -8.52
CA ARG A 439 -25.19 -14.55 -7.15
C ARG A 439 -23.90 -15.17 -6.64
N GLY A 440 -22.91 -14.33 -6.32
CA GLY A 440 -21.67 -14.75 -5.68
C GLY A 440 -21.65 -14.41 -4.21
N LEU A 441 -20.89 -15.18 -3.43
CA LEU A 441 -20.65 -14.95 -2.02
C LEU A 441 -19.16 -15.09 -1.74
N SER A 442 -18.63 -14.24 -0.86
CA SER A 442 -17.28 -14.39 -0.34
C SER A 442 -17.18 -13.97 1.12
N ALA A 443 -16.20 -14.56 1.82
CA ALA A 443 -15.71 -14.10 3.11
C ALA A 443 -14.34 -13.45 2.96
N GLY A 444 -14.19 -12.29 3.61
CA GLY A 444 -12.93 -11.56 3.66
C GLY A 444 -12.53 -11.30 5.09
N PHE A 445 -11.22 -11.28 5.31
CA PHE A 445 -10.60 -10.94 6.57
C PHE A 445 -9.55 -9.87 6.33
N TRP A 446 -9.45 -8.93 7.27
CA TRP A 446 -8.35 -7.99 7.37
C TRP A 446 -8.17 -7.65 8.84
N PHE A 447 -6.94 -7.72 9.33
CA PHE A 447 -6.62 -7.27 10.70
C PHE A 447 -6.73 -5.75 10.81
N ASN A 448 -7.00 -5.25 12.01
CA ASN A 448 -6.96 -3.83 12.28
C ASN A 448 -5.58 -3.47 12.85
N PHE A 449 -4.88 -2.56 12.18
CA PHE A 449 -3.69 -1.93 12.76
C PHE A 449 -4.11 -0.73 13.60
N GLY A 450 -3.86 -0.81 14.89
CA GLY A 450 -3.96 0.33 15.81
C GLY A 450 -2.61 1.04 15.96
N GLY A 451 -2.62 2.10 16.75
CA GLY A 451 -1.43 2.84 17.14
C GLY A 451 -1.79 3.89 18.16
N ASN A 452 -0.77 4.55 18.71
CA ASN A 452 -1.00 5.66 19.61
C ASN A 452 -1.55 6.85 18.81
N CYS A 453 -2.61 7.45 19.29
CA CYS A 453 -3.17 8.69 18.78
C CYS A 453 -3.23 9.71 19.93
N SER A 454 -2.98 10.98 19.61
CA SER A 454 -3.21 12.09 20.52
C SER A 454 -4.18 13.08 19.89
N VAL A 455 -5.10 13.57 20.71
CA VAL A 455 -6.02 14.66 20.38
C VAL A 455 -5.87 15.71 21.47
N SER A 456 -5.74 16.97 21.07
CA SER A 456 -5.82 18.11 21.98
C SER A 456 -7.16 18.82 21.78
N MET A 457 -7.82 19.12 22.90
CA MET A 457 -9.11 19.79 22.90
C MET A 457 -9.01 21.09 23.68
N THR A 458 -9.64 22.15 23.19
CA THR A 458 -9.70 23.45 23.87
C THR A 458 -11.11 24.01 23.79
N ILE A 459 -11.67 24.41 24.93
CA ILE A 459 -12.91 25.18 24.98
C ILE A 459 -12.53 26.65 24.80
N ASN A 460 -12.98 27.23 23.70
CA ASN A 460 -12.72 28.62 23.36
C ASN A 460 -13.61 29.55 24.19
N THR A 461 -13.26 30.84 24.24
CA THR A 461 -14.02 31.86 25.01
C THR A 461 -15.45 32.08 24.51
N ASP A 462 -15.75 31.73 23.25
CA ASP A 462 -17.08 31.77 22.67
C ASP A 462 -17.90 30.49 22.93
N GLY A 463 -17.36 29.55 23.71
CA GLY A 463 -17.98 28.26 24.04
C GLY A 463 -17.81 27.19 22.95
N THR A 464 -17.15 27.48 21.83
CA THR A 464 -16.85 26.46 20.82
C THR A 464 -15.72 25.55 21.27
N VAL A 465 -15.69 24.32 20.73
CA VAL A 465 -14.68 23.32 21.05
C VAL A 465 -13.75 23.14 19.85
N SER A 466 -12.48 23.50 20.03
CA SER A 466 -11.42 23.23 19.07
C SER A 466 -10.84 21.83 19.29
N LEU A 467 -10.81 21.00 18.25
CA LEU A 467 -10.18 19.68 18.25
C LEU A 467 -8.98 19.67 17.31
N GLN A 468 -7.82 19.26 17.82
CA GLN A 468 -6.61 19.05 17.03
C GLN A 468 -6.22 17.58 17.09
N GLU A 469 -6.23 16.90 15.95
CA GLU A 469 -5.70 15.55 15.80
C GLU A 469 -4.48 15.52 14.88
N GLY A 470 -3.56 14.60 15.14
CA GLY A 470 -2.36 14.39 14.32
C GLY A 470 -2.57 13.49 13.10
N ASN A 471 -3.77 12.96 12.85
CA ASN A 471 -3.99 12.07 11.70
C ASN A 471 -4.45 12.88 10.47
N PRO A 472 -3.90 12.64 9.28
CA PRO A 472 -4.52 13.12 8.05
C PRO A 472 -5.93 12.56 7.87
N ASP A 473 -6.91 13.42 7.63
CA ASP A 473 -8.25 12.94 7.29
C ASP A 473 -8.30 12.47 5.84
N ILE A 474 -8.32 11.15 5.67
CA ILE A 474 -8.38 10.47 4.38
C ILE A 474 -9.79 9.98 4.01
N GLY A 475 -10.82 10.29 4.82
CA GLY A 475 -12.17 9.83 4.54
C GLY A 475 -13.20 9.86 5.67
N GLY A 476 -12.87 10.37 6.86
CA GLY A 476 -13.85 10.58 7.93
C GLY A 476 -13.31 10.77 9.35
N SER A 477 -11.99 10.90 9.58
CA SER A 477 -11.46 11.00 10.96
C SER A 477 -11.96 12.26 11.67
N ARG A 478 -12.02 13.41 10.99
CA ARG A 478 -12.56 14.66 11.55
C ARG A 478 -14.00 14.47 11.98
N ALA A 479 -14.85 13.89 11.12
CA ALA A 479 -16.25 13.66 11.44
C ALA A 479 -16.43 12.68 12.61
N SER A 480 -15.69 11.57 12.62
CA SER A 480 -15.76 10.56 13.68
C SER A 480 -15.31 11.12 15.03
N ILE A 481 -14.20 11.86 15.08
CA ILE A 481 -13.67 12.43 16.32
C ILE A 481 -14.56 13.57 16.82
N SER A 482 -15.09 14.40 15.92
CA SER A 482 -16.08 15.42 16.30
C SER A 482 -17.33 14.80 16.94
N LEU A 483 -17.84 13.68 16.40
CA LEU A 483 -18.97 12.97 16.99
C LEU A 483 -18.65 12.41 18.38
N MET A 484 -17.46 11.85 18.56
CA MET A 484 -17.02 11.34 19.87
C MET A 484 -16.90 12.48 20.90
N ALA A 485 -16.28 13.60 20.52
CA ALA A 485 -16.16 14.75 21.42
C ALA A 485 -17.53 15.35 21.78
N ALA A 486 -18.42 15.52 20.80
CA ALA A 486 -19.77 16.02 21.04
C ALA A 486 -20.59 15.07 21.93
N GLU A 487 -20.44 13.76 21.76
CA GLU A 487 -21.12 12.78 22.61
C GLU A 487 -20.68 12.84 24.08
N GLU A 488 -19.40 13.10 24.34
CA GLU A 488 -18.87 13.18 25.71
C GLU A 488 -19.12 14.54 26.38
N LEU A 489 -19.16 15.63 25.62
CA LEU A 489 -19.39 16.96 26.18
C LEU A 489 -20.88 17.30 26.37
N GLY A 490 -21.78 16.60 25.67
CA GLY A 490 -23.21 16.91 25.63
C GLY A 490 -23.56 18.01 24.64
#